data_AF-A0A645AL15-F1
#
_entry.id   AF-A0A645AL15-F1
#
_cell.length_a   1.000
_cell.length_b   1.000
_cell.length_c   1.000
_cell.angle_alpha   90.00
_cell.angle_beta   90.00
_cell.angle_gamma   90.00
#
_symmetry.space_group_name_H-M   'P 1'
#
loop_
_entity.id
_entity.type
_entity.pdbx_description
1 polymer ?
#
loop_
_entity_poly.entity_id
_entity_poly.type
_entity_poly.pdbx_seq_one_letter_code
_entity_poly.pdbx_strand_id
1 'polypeptide(L)'
;MGSSLFGGGPVEAIISGTATAPNPILASVIMMALMALILLLKLLPVIGRYVHRSSIAGFLFILGTFVTFATNIQGAIVSAPEFAGPFGFGPWGMVIAATTLVSARWNPFFGLLAGLAIKFFFGV
;
A
#
# COMPACT_ATOMS: atom_id res chain seq x y z
N MET A 1 18.45 -4.03 -5.47
CA MET A 1 19.75 -3.64 -6.07
C MET A 1 19.80 -3.83 -7.59
N GLY A 2 19.27 -4.90 -8.18
CA GLY A 2 19.28 -5.07 -9.65
C GLY A 2 18.52 -3.97 -10.43
N SER A 3 17.32 -3.57 -9.97
CA SER A 3 16.49 -2.56 -10.65
C SER A 3 17.19 -1.20 -10.84
N SER A 4 17.89 -0.71 -9.81
CA SER A 4 18.55 0.59 -9.84
C SER A 4 19.71 0.67 -10.83
N LEU A 5 20.38 -0.46 -11.14
CA LEU A 5 21.44 -0.51 -12.15
C LEU A 5 20.92 -0.23 -13.57
N PHE A 6 19.66 -0.59 -13.83
CA PHE A 6 18.99 -0.36 -15.11
C PHE A 6 18.12 0.92 -15.10
N GLY A 7 18.33 1.81 -14.12
CA GLY A 7 17.55 3.06 -13.98
C GLY A 7 16.14 2.88 -13.41
N GLY A 8 15.83 1.72 -12.83
CA GLY A 8 14.54 1.46 -12.19
C GLY A 8 14.43 2.06 -10.79
N GLY A 9 13.25 2.58 -10.45
CA GLY A 9 12.94 3.13 -9.12
C GLY A 9 12.83 2.06 -8.03
N PRO A 10 12.61 2.47 -6.76
CA PRO A 10 12.30 1.57 -5.66
C PRO A 10 11.07 0.71 -6.00
N VAL A 11 11.21 -0.61 -5.89
CA VAL A 11 10.12 -1.55 -6.15
C VAL A 11 9.72 -2.15 -4.82
N GLU A 12 8.45 -1.98 -4.45
CA GLU A 12 7.85 -2.61 -3.29
C GLU A 12 6.94 -3.77 -3.71
N ALA A 13 6.56 -4.59 -2.73
CA ALA A 13 5.56 -5.62 -2.94
C ALA A 13 4.24 -4.94 -3.37
N ILE A 14 3.84 -5.19 -4.61
CA ILE A 14 2.58 -4.70 -5.16
C ILE A 14 1.41 -5.49 -4.58
N ILE A 15 0.29 -4.81 -4.35
CA ILE A 15 -1.01 -5.44 -4.08
C ILE A 15 -1.40 -6.21 -5.34
N SER A 16 -0.99 -7.47 -5.42
CA SER A 16 -0.96 -8.22 -6.68
C SER A 16 -1.80 -9.47 -6.61
N GLY A 17 -2.60 -9.68 -7.65
CA GLY A 17 -3.26 -10.97 -7.89
C GLY A 17 -2.28 -12.13 -8.11
N THR A 18 -1.00 -11.86 -8.36
CA THR A 18 0.02 -12.93 -8.41
C THR A 18 0.30 -13.52 -7.03
N ALA A 19 0.09 -12.77 -5.94
CA ALA A 19 0.30 -13.28 -4.59
C ALA A 19 -0.72 -14.38 -4.21
N THR A 20 -1.92 -14.35 -4.82
CA THR A 20 -2.99 -15.33 -4.60
C THR A 20 -2.99 -16.47 -5.61
N ALA A 21 -2.02 -16.51 -6.55
CA ALA A 21 -1.94 -17.57 -7.54
C ALA A 21 -1.38 -18.88 -6.94
N PRO A 22 -1.75 -20.07 -7.46
CA PRO A 22 -1.23 -21.36 -6.98
C PRO A 22 0.30 -21.47 -6.99
N ASN A 23 0.97 -20.76 -7.93
CA ASN A 23 2.41 -20.60 -7.97
C ASN A 23 2.78 -19.10 -8.07
N PRO A 24 2.95 -18.40 -6.93
CA PRO A 24 3.14 -16.95 -6.91
C PRO A 24 4.41 -16.49 -7.62
N ILE A 25 5.51 -17.22 -7.45
CA ILE A 25 6.81 -16.86 -8.03
C ILE A 25 6.73 -16.92 -9.56
N LEU A 26 6.23 -18.03 -10.10
CA LEU A 26 6.10 -18.21 -11.55
C LEU A 26 5.13 -17.18 -12.14
N ALA A 27 4.00 -16.93 -11.48
CA ALA A 27 3.03 -15.92 -11.92
C ALA A 27 3.66 -14.52 -11.96
N SER A 28 4.46 -14.15 -10.96
CA SER A 28 5.18 -12.88 -10.93
C SER A 28 6.24 -12.77 -12.03
N VAL A 29 6.99 -13.86 -12.30
CA VAL A 29 8.00 -13.87 -13.39
C VAL A 29 7.33 -13.69 -14.75
N ILE A 30 6.22 -14.40 -15.02
CA ILE A 30 5.47 -14.27 -16.27
C ILE A 30 4.92 -12.85 -16.42
N MET A 31 4.35 -12.29 -15.36
CA MET A 31 3.82 -10.93 -15.38
C MET A 31 4.90 -9.89 -15.69
N MET A 32 6.08 -10.01 -15.10
CA MET A 32 7.23 -9.15 -15.40
C MET A 32 7.74 -9.33 -16.84
N ALA A 33 7.76 -10.56 -17.36
CA ALA A 33 8.15 -10.83 -18.74
C ALA A 33 7.16 -10.24 -19.76
N LEU A 34 5.85 -10.36 -19.49
CA LEU A 34 4.80 -9.74 -20.31
C LEU A 34 4.91 -8.22 -20.29
N MET A 35 5.15 -7.63 -19.11
CA MET A 35 5.34 -6.19 -19.00
C MET A 35 6.57 -5.73 -19.78
N ALA A 36 7.69 -6.45 -19.67
CA ALA A 36 8.90 -6.15 -20.44
C ALA A 36 8.62 -6.18 -21.96
N LEU A 37 7.87 -7.18 -22.45
CA LEU A 37 7.50 -7.29 -23.86
C LEU A 37 6.62 -6.11 -24.30
N ILE A 38 5.59 -5.76 -23.53
CA ILE A 38 4.69 -4.63 -23.83
C ILE A 38 5.47 -3.30 -23.92
N LEU A 39 6.45 -3.10 -23.04
CA LEU A 39 7.30 -1.90 -23.05
C LEU A 39 8.26 -1.89 -24.24
N LEU A 40 8.89 -3.02 -24.56
CA LEU A 40 9.76 -3.16 -25.74
C LEU A 40 9.01 -2.86 -27.04
N LEU A 41 7.75 -3.30 -27.14
CA LEU A 41 6.87 -3.03 -28.27
C LEU A 41 6.25 -1.63 -28.27
N LYS A 42 6.54 -0.79 -27.25
CA LYS A 42 5.94 0.54 -27.06
C LYS A 42 4.41 0.52 -27.13
N LEU A 43 3.78 -0.55 -26.63
CA LEU A 43 2.33 -0.68 -26.61
C LEU A 43 1.69 0.19 -25.51
N LEU A 44 2.39 0.38 -24.38
CA LEU A 44 1.88 1.15 -23.24
C LEU A 44 1.55 2.62 -23.61
N PRO A 45 2.43 3.38 -24.29
CA PRO A 45 2.10 4.74 -24.75
C PRO A 45 0.97 4.78 -25.78
N VAL A 46 0.84 3.74 -26.62
CA VAL A 46 -0.23 3.65 -27.62
C VAL A 46 -1.59 3.51 -26.94
N ILE A 47 -1.71 2.56 -26.01
CA ILE A 47 -2.94 2.29 -25.27
C ILE A 47 -3.29 3.47 -24.36
N GLY A 48 -2.29 4.05 -23.70
CA GLY A 48 -2.48 5.18 -22.77
C GLY A 48 -3.17 6.40 -23.38
N ARG A 49 -3.08 6.60 -24.71
CA ARG A 49 -3.81 7.67 -25.41
C ARG A 49 -5.32 7.49 -25.44
N TYR A 50 -5.81 6.26 -25.29
CA TYR A 50 -7.24 5.92 -25.30
C TYR A 50 -7.84 5.82 -23.89
N VAL A 51 -7.00 5.84 -22.84
CA VAL A 51 -7.46 5.73 -21.46
C VAL A 51 -7.83 7.12 -20.93
N HIS A 52 -9.11 7.28 -20.59
CA HIS A 52 -9.60 8.53 -20.01
C HIS A 52 -9.04 8.74 -18.60
N ARG A 53 -8.56 9.95 -18.30
CA ARG A 53 -8.00 10.30 -16.97
C ARG A 53 -8.98 10.02 -15.83
N SER A 54 -10.28 10.21 -16.06
CA SER A 54 -11.33 9.92 -15.07
C SER A 54 -11.41 8.43 -14.71
N SER A 55 -11.12 7.53 -15.67
CA SER A 55 -11.07 6.08 -15.41
C SER A 55 -9.87 5.73 -14.52
N ILE A 56 -8.70 6.34 -14.78
CA ILE A 56 -7.50 6.16 -13.95
C ILE A 56 -7.76 6.67 -12.53
N ALA A 57 -8.32 7.88 -12.39
CA ALA A 57 -8.64 8.45 -11.09
C ALA A 57 -9.66 7.61 -10.32
N GLY A 58 -10.74 7.15 -10.98
CA GLY A 58 -11.75 6.29 -10.36
C GLY A 58 -11.17 4.95 -9.91
N PHE A 59 -10.35 4.32 -10.75
CA PHE A 59 -9.66 3.08 -10.40
C PHE A 59 -8.74 3.27 -9.18
N LEU A 60 -7.90 4.30 -9.18
CA LEU A 60 -7.00 4.61 -8.07
C LEU A 60 -7.75 4.97 -6.80
N PHE A 61 -8.90 5.62 -6.89
CA PHE A 61 -9.74 5.93 -5.74
C PHE A 61 -10.27 4.65 -5.07
N ILE A 62 -10.81 3.71 -5.85
CA ILE A 62 -11.32 2.44 -5.33
C ILE A 62 -10.18 1.60 -4.75
N LEU A 63 -9.06 1.50 -5.46
CA LEU A 63 -7.90 0.75 -5.02
C LEU A 63 -7.33 1.35 -3.71
N GLY A 64 -7.21 2.67 -3.63
CA GLY A 64 -6.67 3.36 -2.46
C GLY A 64 -7.58 3.28 -1.24
N THR A 65 -8.86 3.60 -1.39
CA THR A 65 -9.79 3.72 -0.26
C THR A 65 -10.31 2.37 0.23
N PHE A 66 -10.86 1.54 -0.67
CA PHE A 66 -11.54 0.31 -0.29
C PHE A 66 -10.61 -0.90 -0.25
N VAL A 67 -9.74 -1.04 -1.25
CA VAL A 67 -8.88 -2.23 -1.34
C VAL A 67 -7.67 -2.12 -0.41
N THR A 68 -7.10 -0.91 -0.27
CA THR A 68 -5.88 -0.71 0.51
C THR A 68 -6.18 -0.16 1.90
N PHE A 69 -6.76 1.03 2.02
CA PHE A 69 -6.89 1.69 3.31
C PHE A 69 -7.86 0.95 4.25
N ALA A 70 -9.07 0.64 3.79
CA ALA A 70 -10.08 0.01 4.63
C ALA A 70 -9.63 -1.38 5.14
N THR A 71 -9.04 -2.21 4.28
CA THR A 71 -8.56 -3.55 4.65
C THR A 71 -7.40 -3.49 5.64
N ASN A 72 -6.43 -2.60 5.43
CA ASN A 72 -5.26 -2.47 6.30
C ASN A 72 -5.62 -1.86 7.65
N ILE A 73 -6.51 -0.84 7.70
CA ILE A 73 -7.00 -0.31 8.97
C ILE A 73 -7.78 -1.37 9.75
N GLN A 74 -8.66 -2.12 9.07
CA GLN A 74 -9.41 -3.17 9.74
C GLN A 74 -8.48 -4.22 10.33
N GLY A 75 -7.47 -4.67 9.58
CA GLY A 75 -6.44 -5.58 10.08
C GLY A 75 -5.67 -5.01 11.27
N ALA A 76 -5.33 -3.72 11.25
CA ALA A 76 -4.65 -3.06 12.36
C ALA A 76 -5.53 -2.99 13.62
N ILE A 77 -6.83 -2.71 13.47
CA ILE A 77 -7.77 -2.67 14.59
C ILE A 77 -7.99 -4.07 15.18
N VAL A 78 -8.15 -5.09 14.34
CA VAL A 78 -8.38 -6.48 14.79
C VAL A 78 -7.14 -7.08 15.46
N SER A 79 -5.93 -6.66 15.05
CA SER A 79 -4.68 -7.11 15.67
C SER A 79 -4.35 -6.38 16.98
N ALA A 80 -5.09 -5.31 17.32
CA ALA A 80 -4.92 -4.61 18.59
C ALA A 80 -5.49 -5.47 19.74
N PRO A 81 -4.75 -5.66 20.85
CA PRO A 81 -5.26 -6.28 22.05
C PRO A 81 -6.51 -5.57 22.59
N GLU A 82 -7.44 -6.34 23.15
CA GLU A 82 -8.59 -5.78 23.85
C GLU A 82 -8.14 -4.89 25.01
N PHE A 83 -8.73 -3.69 25.10
CA PHE A 83 -8.39 -2.72 26.13
C PHE A 83 -9.65 -2.19 26.81
N ALA A 84 -9.83 -2.55 28.08
CA ALA A 84 -10.93 -2.08 28.93
C ALA A 84 -10.61 -0.71 29.55
N GLY A 85 -10.47 0.32 28.72
CA GLY A 85 -10.25 1.70 29.15
C GLY A 85 -11.54 2.52 29.25
N PRO A 86 -11.55 3.63 30.01
CA PRO A 86 -12.75 4.47 30.22
C PRO A 86 -13.37 5.04 28.94
N PHE A 87 -12.60 5.13 27.85
CA PHE A 87 -13.01 5.70 26.56
C PHE A 87 -12.89 4.71 25.39
N GLY A 88 -12.61 3.43 25.64
CA GLY A 88 -12.46 2.42 24.57
C GLY A 88 -11.24 2.59 23.65
N PHE A 89 -10.38 3.59 23.87
CA PHE A 89 -9.13 3.79 23.14
C PHE A 89 -7.93 3.30 23.96
N GLY A 90 -7.39 2.14 23.59
CA GLY A 90 -6.13 1.64 24.15
C GLY A 90 -4.89 2.26 23.50
N PRO A 91 -3.69 2.00 24.04
CA PRO A 91 -2.42 2.46 23.47
C PRO A 91 -2.28 2.16 21.97
N TRP A 92 -2.69 0.96 21.54
CA TRP A 92 -2.71 0.56 20.13
C TRP A 92 -3.68 1.38 19.28
N GLY A 93 -4.85 1.74 19.82
CA GLY A 93 -5.79 2.64 19.15
C GLY A 93 -5.16 4.02 18.90
N MET A 94 -4.36 4.52 19.84
CA MET A 94 -3.64 5.79 19.67
C MET A 94 -2.53 5.70 18.61
N VAL A 95 -1.78 4.58 18.57
CA VAL A 95 -0.78 4.33 17.52
C VAL A 95 -1.42 4.33 16.13
N ILE A 96 -2.54 3.60 15.97
CA ILE A 96 -3.28 3.52 14.69
C ILE A 96 -3.83 4.90 14.31
N ALA A 97 -4.47 5.60 15.24
CA ALA A 97 -5.05 6.92 14.98
C ALA A 97 -3.99 7.96 14.61
N ALA A 98 -2.86 8.01 15.34
CA ALA A 98 -1.80 8.96 15.03
C ALA A 98 -1.13 8.67 13.69
N THR A 99 -0.82 7.39 13.41
CA THR A 99 -0.22 6.99 12.12
C THR A 99 -1.12 7.42 10.97
N THR A 100 -2.43 7.20 11.09
CA THR A 100 -3.40 7.47 10.00
C THR A 100 -3.69 8.96 9.83
N LEU A 101 -3.98 9.68 10.91
CA LEU A 101 -4.34 11.10 10.85
C LEU A 101 -3.15 11.99 10.43
N VAL A 102 -1.96 11.70 10.95
CA VAL A 102 -0.75 12.46 10.58
C VAL A 102 -0.36 12.14 9.13
N SER A 103 -0.50 10.89 8.69
CA SER A 103 -0.31 10.52 7.27
C SER A 103 -1.25 11.26 6.34
N ALA A 104 -2.53 11.33 6.70
CA ALA A 104 -3.57 11.96 5.89
C ALA A 104 -3.39 13.48 5.81
N ARG A 105 -2.90 14.12 6.87
CA ARG A 105 -2.77 15.58 6.94
C ARG A 105 -1.47 16.10 6.31
N TRP A 106 -0.34 15.43 6.55
CA TRP A 106 0.97 15.91 6.11
C TRP A 106 1.60 15.00 5.07
N ASN A 107 2.07 13.83 5.47
CA ASN A 107 2.62 12.80 4.58
C ASN A 107 2.82 11.49 5.37
N PRO A 108 2.92 10.34 4.68
CA PRO A 108 3.09 9.04 5.32
C PRO A 108 4.34 8.93 6.21
N PHE A 109 5.43 9.63 5.90
CA PHE A 109 6.66 9.53 6.71
C PHE A 109 6.48 10.13 8.10
N PHE A 110 5.83 11.29 8.21
CA PHE A 110 5.48 11.87 9.51
C PHE A 110 4.47 11.01 10.26
N GLY A 111 3.54 10.35 9.55
CA GLY A 111 2.64 9.39 10.16
C GLY A 111 3.36 8.20 10.79
N LEU A 112 4.30 7.59 10.07
CA LEU A 112 5.12 6.50 10.59
C LEU A 112 5.92 6.93 11.84
N LEU A 113 6.52 8.12 11.81
CA LEU A 113 7.24 8.65 12.98
C LEU A 113 6.31 8.91 14.16
N ALA A 114 5.12 9.47 13.94
CA ALA A 114 4.14 9.72 14.99
C ALA A 114 3.64 8.42 15.64
N GLY A 115 3.31 7.41 14.82
CA GLY A 115 2.92 6.09 15.29
C GLY A 115 4.00 5.42 16.12
N LEU A 116 5.24 5.43 15.61
CA LEU A 116 6.41 4.87 16.29
C LEU A 116 6.70 5.60 17.62
N ALA A 117 6.60 6.93 17.66
CA ALA A 117 6.79 7.70 18.88
C ALA A 117 5.75 7.35 19.96
N ILE A 118 4.48 7.22 19.59
CA ILE A 118 3.42 6.81 20.53
C ILE A 118 3.63 5.36 20.99
N LYS A 119 4.02 4.49 20.06
CA LYS A 119 4.36 3.09 20.36
C LYS A 119 5.46 3.01 21.43
N PHE A 120 6.53 3.77 21.25
CA PHE A 120 7.62 3.89 22.23
C PHE A 120 7.17 4.48 23.57
N PHE A 121 6.34 5.53 23.55
CA PHE A 121 5.85 6.18 24.76
C PHE A 121 5.05 5.22 25.66
N PHE A 122 4.23 4.37 25.06
CA PHE A 122 3.43 3.38 25.79
C PHE A 122 4.12 2.03 25.99
N GLY A 123 5.30 1.81 25.41
CA GLY A 123 6.04 0.54 25.52
C GLY A 123 5.32 -0.66 24.90
N VAL A 124 4.51 -0.43 23.87
CA VAL A 124 3.78 -1.47 23.11
C VAL A 124 4.44 -1.77 21.78
#